data_AF-A0A7Y3A112-F1
#
_entry.id   AF-A0A7Y3A112-F1
#
_cell.length_a   1.000
_cell.length_b   1.000
_cell.length_c   1.000
_cell.angle_alpha   90.00
_cell.angle_beta   90.00
_cell.angle_gamma   90.00
#
_symmetry.space_group_name_H-M   'P 1'
#
loop_
_entity.id
_entity.type
_entity.pdbx_description
1 polymer ?
#
loop_
_entity_poly.entity_id
_entity_poly.type
_entity_poly.pdbx_seq_one_letter_code
_entity_poly.pdbx_strand_id
1 'polypeptide(L)'
;IPPWLNLAVGYGAEGMLTGVANDPDGIFTDQDRYSQWYLSLDIDLSKIRTESHVLRTVFSLLNVVKIPLPTVEFSSRKKRIFYLFH
;
A
#
# COMPACT_ATOMS: atom_id res chain seq x y z
N ILE A 1 13.44 -13.38 -6.59
CA ILE A 1 12.70 -12.96 -5.37
C ILE A 1 12.11 -14.23 -4.77
N PRO A 2 12.24 -14.50 -3.46
CA PRO A 2 11.63 -15.67 -2.84
C PRO A 2 10.11 -15.70 -3.09
N PRO A 3 9.47 -16.86 -3.28
CA PRO A 3 8.04 -16.93 -3.61
C PRO A 3 7.15 -16.36 -2.50
N TRP A 4 7.66 -16.29 -1.27
CA TRP A 4 6.98 -15.74 -0.11
C TRP A 4 7.14 -14.22 0.03
N LEU A 5 7.98 -13.55 -0.76
CA LEU A 5 8.17 -12.09 -0.72
C LEU A 5 7.65 -11.45 -2.01
N ASN A 6 6.70 -10.53 -1.88
CA ASN A 6 6.09 -9.81 -2.98
C ASN A 6 6.40 -8.31 -2.87
N LEU A 7 6.41 -7.64 -4.02
CA LEU A 7 6.48 -6.18 -4.12
C LEU A 7 5.16 -5.72 -4.74
N ALA A 8 4.46 -4.83 -4.06
CA ALA A 8 3.22 -4.24 -4.52
C ALA A 8 3.39 -2.74 -4.79
N VAL A 9 2.85 -2.30 -5.93
CA VAL A 9 2.87 -0.91 -6.38
C VAL A 9 1.43 -0.42 -6.49
N GLY A 10 1.13 0.70 -5.84
CA GLY A 10 -0.17 1.37 -5.88
C GLY A 10 -0.06 2.79 -6.41
N TYR A 11 -1.16 3.31 -6.95
CA TYR A 11 -1.27 4.70 -7.39
C TYR A 11 -2.57 5.30 -6.87
N GLY A 12 -2.48 6.49 -6.28
CA GLY A 12 -3.57 7.25 -5.69
C GLY A 12 -3.67 8.66 -6.26
N ALA A 13 -4.85 9.25 -6.16
CA ALA A 13 -5.19 10.56 -6.70
C ALA A 13 -6.03 11.35 -5.70
N GLU A 14 -5.38 11.89 -4.67
CA GLU A 14 -6.08 12.60 -3.61
C GLU A 14 -6.48 14.01 -4.07
N GLY A 15 -7.69 14.41 -3.68
CA GLY A 15 -8.23 15.74 -3.98
C GLY A 15 -8.52 15.99 -5.45
N MET A 16 -8.53 14.98 -6.33
CA MET A 16 -8.86 15.12 -7.76
C MET A 16 -10.33 14.78 -8.05
N LEU A 17 -11.28 15.52 -7.45
CA LEU A 17 -12.72 15.24 -7.59
C LEU A 17 -13.30 15.68 -8.94
N THR A 18 -12.61 16.57 -9.67
CA THR A 18 -13.04 17.03 -10.99
C THR A 18 -11.87 16.97 -12.00
N GLY A 19 -12.21 16.84 -13.30
CA GLY A 19 -11.23 16.86 -14.38
C GLY A 19 -10.62 18.24 -14.66
N VAL A 20 -11.26 19.31 -14.18
CA VAL A 20 -10.87 20.70 -14.43
C VAL A 20 -10.27 21.32 -13.18
N ALA A 21 -9.13 22.00 -13.32
CA ALA A 21 -8.42 22.58 -12.17
C ALA A 21 -9.17 23.71 -11.48
N ASN A 22 -9.98 24.45 -12.25
CA ASN A 22 -10.82 25.51 -11.74
C ASN A 22 -12.26 25.10 -12.04
N ASP A 23 -13.01 24.77 -11.00
CA ASP A 23 -14.44 24.56 -11.12
C ASP A 23 -15.10 25.91 -11.49
N PRO A 24 -15.71 26.05 -12.68
CA PRO A 24 -16.32 27.31 -13.10
C PRO A 24 -17.49 27.74 -12.20
N ASP A 25 -18.14 26.80 -11.51
CA ASP A 25 -19.24 27.07 -10.58
C ASP A 25 -18.77 27.32 -9.14
N GLY A 26 -17.46 27.17 -8.88
CA GLY A 26 -16.85 27.46 -7.59
C GLY A 26 -17.17 26.46 -6.47
N ILE A 27 -17.92 25.39 -6.75
CA ILE A 27 -18.35 24.38 -5.77
C ILE A 27 -17.15 23.60 -5.22
N PHE A 28 -16.10 23.42 -6.03
CA PHE A 28 -14.88 22.67 -5.69
C PHE A 28 -13.61 23.54 -5.77
N THR A 29 -13.67 24.78 -5.26
CA THR A 29 -12.58 25.76 -5.40
C THR A 29 -11.33 25.53 -4.55
N ASP A 30 -11.35 24.58 -3.61
CA ASP A 30 -10.20 24.28 -2.73
C ASP A 30 -9.84 22.78 -2.79
N GLN A 31 -9.54 22.33 -4.01
CA GLN A 31 -9.13 20.95 -4.28
C GLN A 31 -7.62 20.86 -4.08
N ASP A 32 -7.22 20.34 -2.93
CA ASP A 32 -5.83 20.05 -2.64
C ASP A 32 -5.41 18.79 -3.43
N ARG A 33 -5.12 18.95 -4.73
CA ARG A 33 -4.82 17.88 -5.69
C ARG A 33 -3.39 17.37 -5.57
N TYR A 34 -3.21 16.05 -5.49
CA TYR A 34 -1.89 15.42 -5.64
C TYR A 34 -1.97 13.95 -6.01
N SER A 35 -0.96 13.49 -6.74
CA SER A 35 -0.78 12.08 -7.03
C SER A 35 0.11 11.43 -5.99
N GLN A 36 -0.18 10.17 -5.68
CA GLN A 36 0.52 9.37 -4.70
C GLN A 36 0.96 8.06 -5.35
N TRP A 37 2.21 7.68 -5.16
CA TRP A 37 2.71 6.36 -5.51
C TRP A 37 3.03 5.60 -4.23
N TYR A 38 2.50 4.39 -4.11
CA TYR A 38 2.73 3.53 -2.96
C TYR A 38 3.62 2.38 -3.38
N LEU A 39 4.70 2.15 -2.62
CA LEU A 39 5.54 0.97 -2.73
C LEU A 39 5.45 0.22 -1.40
N SER A 40 4.99 -1.01 -1.45
CA SER A 40 4.85 -1.87 -0.27
C SER A 40 5.49 -3.22 -0.53
N LEU A 41 6.10 -3.78 0.51
CA LEU A 41 6.53 -5.18 0.51
C LEU A 41 5.42 -6.00 1.16
N ASP A 42 5.13 -7.17 0.62
CA ASP A 42 4.15 -8.10 1.18
C ASP A 42 4.79 -9.48 1.40
N ILE A 43 4.48 -10.13 2.52
CA ILE A 43 5.05 -11.43 2.88
C ILE A 43 3.91 -12.44 2.98
N ASP A 44 3.95 -13.44 2.10
CA ASP A 44 3.03 -14.57 2.10
C ASP A 44 3.71 -15.78 2.73
N LEU A 45 3.56 -15.92 4.05
CA LEU A 45 4.20 -16.98 4.84
C LEU A 45 3.71 -18.38 4.44
N SER A 46 2.51 -18.48 3.84
CA SER A 46 1.97 -19.76 3.37
C SER A 46 2.80 -20.39 2.24
N LYS A 47 3.56 -19.57 1.50
CA LYS A 47 4.44 -20.02 0.40
C LYS A 47 5.80 -20.52 0.87
N ILE A 48 6.09 -20.47 2.17
CA ILE A 48 7.31 -21.04 2.74
C ILE A 48 7.22 -22.57 2.71
N ARG A 49 8.12 -23.22 1.97
CA ARG A 49 8.19 -24.69 1.91
C ARG A 49 8.82 -25.22 3.20
N THR A 50 8.08 -26.07 3.92
CA THR A 50 8.55 -26.75 5.14
C THR A 50 8.04 -28.18 5.17
N GLU A 51 8.86 -29.12 5.63
CA GLU A 51 8.51 -30.53 5.79
C GLU A 51 7.65 -30.77 7.05
N SER A 52 7.61 -29.82 7.99
CA SER A 52 6.86 -29.95 9.23
C SER A 52 5.41 -29.50 9.07
N HIS A 53 4.48 -30.40 9.39
CA HIS A 53 3.05 -30.10 9.38
C HIS A 53 2.69 -29.00 10.39
N VAL A 54 3.36 -28.97 11.55
CA VAL A 54 3.16 -27.96 12.59
C VAL A 54 3.60 -26.59 12.09
N LEU A 55 4.80 -26.49 11.50
CA LEU A 55 5.30 -25.21 10.97
C LEU A 55 4.41 -24.68 9.84
N ARG A 56 3.89 -25.57 8.98
CA ARG A 56 2.95 -25.17 7.92
C ARG A 56 1.67 -24.55 8.49
N THR A 57 1.14 -25.11 9.57
CA THR A 57 -0.02 -24.54 10.28
C THR A 57 0.32 -23.21 10.95
N VAL A 58 1.47 -23.10 11.62
CA VAL A 58 1.91 -21.84 12.24
C VAL A 58 2.06 -20.73 11.20
N PHE A 59 2.72 -20.99 10.06
CA PHE A 59 2.84 -20.02 8.98
C PHE A 59 1.48 -19.61 8.42
N SER A 60 0.54 -20.55 8.30
CA SER A 60 -0.82 -20.25 7.83
C SER A 60 -1.58 -19.34 8.80
N LEU A 61 -1.47 -19.58 10.11
CA LEU A 61 -2.09 -18.74 11.15
C LEU A 61 -1.46 -17.35 11.21
N LEU A 62 -0.14 -17.26 11.11
CA LEU A 62 0.56 -15.97 11.06
C LEU A 62 0.21 -15.18 9.80
N ASN A 63 -0.07 -15.85 8.68
CA ASN A 63 -0.54 -15.18 7.45
C ASN A 63 -1.94 -14.56 7.60
N VAL A 64 -2.78 -15.09 8.49
CA VAL A 64 -4.11 -14.53 8.81
C VAL A 64 -3.98 -13.26 9.65
N VAL A 65 -3.00 -13.21 10.54
CA VAL A 65 -2.65 -11.99 11.27
C VAL A 65 -1.93 -11.08 10.29
N LYS A 66 -2.67 -10.17 9.65
CA LYS A 66 -2.13 -9.20 8.69
C LYS A 66 -1.00 -8.42 9.37
N ILE A 67 0.25 -8.78 9.09
CA ILE A 67 1.42 -8.05 9.60
C ILE A 67 1.54 -6.83 8.70
N PRO A 68 1.29 -5.61 9.20
CA PRO A 68 1.44 -4.43 8.37
C PRO A 68 2.92 -4.27 8.05
N LEU A 69 3.25 -4.39 6.77
CA LEU A 69 4.58 -4.14 6.28
C LEU A 69 4.74 -2.66 5.95
N PRO A 70 5.96 -2.11 6.07
CA PRO A 70 6.18 -0.71 5.81
C PRO A 70 5.83 -0.38 4.37
N THR A 71 4.93 0.59 4.20
CA THR A 71 4.58 1.16 2.89
C THR A 71 5.21 2.54 2.78
N VAL A 72 5.90 2.77 1.67
CA VAL A 72 6.48 4.06 1.33
C VAL A 72 5.57 4.77 0.34
N GLU A 73 5.10 5.95 0.72
CA GLU A 73 4.33 6.83 -0.17
C GLU A 73 5.24 7.93 -0.74
N PHE A 74 5.20 8.10 -2.05
CA PHE A 74 5.78 9.22 -2.78
C PHE A 74 4.66 10.11 -3.32
N SER A 75 4.50 11.28 -2.74
CA SER A 75 3.52 12.28 -3.19
C SER A 75 4.18 13.34 -4.07
N SER A 76 3.46 13.82 -5.09
CA SER A 76 3.89 14.97 -5.91
C SER A 76 4.14 16.24 -5.10
N ARG A 77 3.68 16.28 -3.84
CA ARG A 77 3.97 17.35 -2.87
C ARG A 77 5.30 17.23 -2.13
N LYS A 78 6.18 16.34 -2.58
CA LYS A 78 7.47 16.06 -1.93
C LYS A 78 7.36 15.55 -0.48
N LYS A 79 6.17 15.11 -0.04
CA LYS A 79 6.00 14.38 1.22
C LYS A 79 6.34 12.91 0.98
N ARG A 80 7.28 12.39 1.79
CA ARG A 80 7.57 10.96 1.91
C ARG A 80 6.99 10.49 3.24
N ILE A 81 5.97 9.65 3.19
CA ILE A 81 5.31 9.13 4.39
C ILE A 81 5.66 7.65 4.50
N PHE A 82 6.17 7.27 5.67
CA PHE A 82 6.44 5.88 6.02
C PHE A 82 5.32 5.42 6.95
N TYR A 83 4.46 4.54 6.44
CA TYR A 83 3.44 3.92 7.28
C TYR A 83 4.06 2.67 7.89
N LEU A 84 4.42 2.73 9.18
CA LEU A 84 5.00 1.59 9.91
C LEU A 84 3.92 0.56 10.29
N PHE A 85 2.66 1.00 10.40
CA PHE A 85 1.49 0.18 10.73
C PHE A 85 0.26 0.71 9.96
N HIS A 86 -0.52 -0.17 9.32
CA HIS A 86 -1.84 0.10 8.75
C HIS A 86 -2.81 -0.98 9.25
#